data_AF-A0A927UI55-F1
#
_entry.id   AF-A0A927UI55-F1
#
_cell.length_a   1.000
_cell.length_b   1.000
_cell.length_c   1.000
_cell.angle_alpha   90.00
_cell.angle_beta   90.00
_cell.angle_gamma   90.00
#
_symmetry.space_group_name_H-M   'P 1'
#
loop_
_entity.id
_entity.type
_entity.pdbx_description
1 polymer ?
#
loop_
_entity_poly.entity_id
_entity_poly.type
_entity_poly.pdbx_seq_one_letter_code
_entity_poly.pdbx_strand_id
1 'polypeptide(L)'
;MENKITYVKALEMAIACTALSEEVREKLNALREQQIKRNSAEKKPTKTQQENEHLKVAMLDAMARKGEPTTIKELMVFMGLDPMQTSSQKVSALMTQLVKSGDVERDVVKHVAYFKVAGA
;
A
#
# COMPACT_ATOMS: atom_id res chain seq x y z
N MET A 1 -9.14 -18.55 -3.79
CA MET A 1 -9.12 -17.79 -2.52
C MET A 1 -10.52 -17.88 -1.94
N GLU A 2 -10.70 -18.54 -0.80
CA GLU A 2 -11.96 -18.47 -0.06
C GLU A 2 -12.22 -17.01 0.32
N ASN A 3 -13.36 -16.48 -0.11
CA ASN A 3 -13.81 -15.15 0.30
C ASN A 3 -14.13 -15.19 1.80
N LYS A 4 -13.12 -14.90 2.62
CA LYS A 4 -13.27 -14.84 4.08
C LYS A 4 -14.27 -13.74 4.43
N ILE A 5 -15.38 -14.12 5.07
CA ILE A 5 -16.43 -13.18 5.51
C ILE A 5 -15.84 -12.16 6.51
N THR A 6 -16.15 -10.87 6.33
CA THR A 6 -15.73 -9.82 7.26
C THR A 6 -16.59 -9.82 8.52
N TYR A 7 -16.08 -9.30 9.64
CA TYR A 7 -16.87 -9.18 10.88
C TYR A 7 -18.16 -8.38 10.69
N VAL A 8 -18.14 -7.32 9.88
CA VAL A 8 -19.35 -6.55 9.55
C VAL A 8 -20.36 -7.43 8.81
N LYS A 9 -19.90 -8.25 7.87
CA LYS A 9 -20.78 -9.14 7.11
C LYS A 9 -21.35 -10.28 7.96
N ALA A 10 -20.55 -10.83 8.88
CA ALA A 10 -21.03 -11.82 9.85
C ALA A 10 -22.10 -11.22 10.78
N LEU A 11 -21.92 -9.98 11.24
CA LEU A 11 -22.91 -9.28 12.07
C LEU A 11 -24.20 -8.98 11.30
N GLU A 12 -24.13 -8.58 10.03
CA GLU A 12 -25.32 -8.41 9.16
C GLU A 12 -26.14 -9.69 9.07
N MET A 13 -25.48 -10.82 8.84
CA MET A 13 -26.15 -12.11 8.73
C MET A 13 -26.78 -12.52 10.06
N ALA A 14 -26.11 -12.27 11.19
CA ALA A 14 -26.66 -12.53 12.51
C ALA A 14 -27.89 -11.67 12.81
N ILE A 15 -27.84 -10.36 12.50
CA ILE A 15 -28.96 -9.43 12.70
C ILE A 15 -30.16 -9.81 11.84
N ALA A 16 -29.95 -10.35 10.64
CA ALA A 16 -31.04 -10.81 9.77
C ALA A 16 -31.82 -12.02 10.33
N CYS A 17 -31.35 -12.66 11.39
CA CYS A 17 -32.06 -13.75 12.05
C CYS A 17 -33.34 -13.26 12.74
N THR A 18 -34.45 -13.97 12.51
CA THR A 18 -35.78 -13.63 13.05
C THR A 18 -36.00 -14.11 14.49
N ALA A 19 -35.12 -14.97 15.01
CA ALA A 19 -35.23 -15.55 16.36
C ALA A 19 -34.58 -14.70 17.47
N LEU A 20 -34.18 -13.46 17.17
CA LEU A 20 -33.54 -12.57 18.14
C LEU A 20 -34.59 -11.73 18.88
N SER A 21 -34.41 -11.57 20.20
CA SER A 21 -35.15 -10.55 20.95
C SER A 21 -34.75 -9.15 20.48
N GLU A 22 -35.63 -8.18 20.70
CA GLU A 22 -35.37 -6.77 20.35
C GLU A 22 -34.09 -6.24 21.00
N GLU A 23 -33.86 -6.55 22.28
CA GLU A 23 -32.64 -6.13 22.99
C GLU A 23 -31.36 -6.69 22.33
N VAL A 24 -31.35 -7.98 21.96
CA VAL A 24 -30.18 -8.59 21.30
C VAL A 24 -29.96 -7.98 19.93
N ARG A 25 -31.03 -7.74 19.17
CA ARG A 25 -30.99 -7.09 17.86
C ARG A 25 -30.40 -5.67 17.96
N GLU A 26 -30.81 -4.88 18.95
CA GLU A 26 -30.28 -3.55 19.21
C GLU A 26 -28.77 -3.58 19.53
N LYS A 27 -28.33 -4.47 20.44
CA LYS A 27 -26.91 -4.60 20.79
C LYS A 27 -26.04 -5.00 19.59
N LEU A 28 -26.52 -5.91 18.74
CA LEU A 28 -25.81 -6.32 17.54
C LEU A 28 -25.71 -5.21 16.50
N ASN A 29 -26.77 -4.41 16.31
CA ASN A 29 -26.73 -3.22 15.45
C ASN A 29 -25.71 -2.20 15.96
N ALA A 30 -25.71 -1.89 17.27
CA ALA A 30 -24.75 -0.98 17.88
C ALA A 30 -23.29 -1.48 17.69
N LEU A 31 -23.05 -2.78 17.88
CA LEU A 31 -21.73 -3.39 17.67
C LEU A 31 -21.28 -3.31 16.20
N ARG A 32 -22.21 -3.54 15.25
CA ARG A 32 -21.95 -3.40 13.81
C ARG A 32 -21.55 -1.97 13.47
N GLU A 33 -22.28 -0.97 13.96
CA GLU A 33 -21.95 0.44 13.73
C GLU A 33 -20.57 0.82 14.30
N GLN A 34 -20.24 0.37 15.51
CA GLN A 34 -18.91 0.57 16.08
C GLN A 34 -17.83 -0.04 15.19
N GLN A 35 -18.07 -1.23 14.64
CA GLN A 35 -17.12 -1.89 13.76
C GLN A 35 -16.95 -1.13 12.44
N ILE A 36 -18.03 -0.59 11.86
CA ILE A 36 -17.97 0.27 10.68
C ILE A 36 -17.17 1.53 10.98
N LYS A 37 -17.46 2.22 12.09
CA LYS A 37 -16.71 3.43 12.51
C LYS A 37 -15.21 3.14 12.70
N ARG A 38 -14.86 2.00 13.31
CA ARG A 38 -13.46 1.56 13.48
C ARG A 38 -12.76 1.29 12.14
N ASN A 39 -13.49 0.76 11.17
CA ASN A 39 -12.96 0.46 9.83
C ASN A 39 -12.80 1.72 8.98
N SER A 40 -13.73 2.68 9.12
CA SER A 40 -13.75 3.94 8.36
C SER A 40 -12.92 5.05 9.00
N ALA A 41 -12.42 4.87 10.22
CA ALA A 41 -11.54 5.84 10.85
C ALA A 41 -10.27 6.01 9.98
N GLU A 42 -10.08 7.20 9.42
CA GLU A 42 -8.84 7.61 8.79
C GLU A 42 -7.73 7.54 9.84
N LYS A 43 -7.00 6.42 9.84
CA LYS A 43 -5.85 6.25 10.71
C LYS A 43 -4.72 7.08 10.12
N LYS A 44 -4.11 7.91 10.97
CA LYS A 44 -2.82 8.52 10.64
C LYS A 44 -1.90 7.44 10.07
N PRO A 45 -1.23 7.69 8.94
CA PRO A 45 -0.28 6.74 8.39
C PRO A 45 0.71 6.34 9.48
N THR A 46 0.99 5.06 9.60
CA THR A 46 1.99 4.55 10.54
C THR A 46 3.35 5.15 10.21
N LYS A 47 4.28 5.17 11.18
CA LYS A 47 5.65 5.66 10.94
C LYS A 47 6.29 5.03 9.70
N THR A 48 6.13 3.71 9.54
CA THR A 48 6.61 2.97 8.38
C THR A 48 5.95 3.41 7.07
N GLN A 49 4.65 3.73 7.08
CA GLN A 49 3.99 4.27 5.89
C GLN A 49 4.57 5.63 5.51
N GLN A 50 4.78 6.53 6.49
CA GLN A 50 5.41 7.83 6.25
C GLN A 50 6.83 7.70 5.70
N GLU A 51 7.66 6.84 6.31
CA GLU A 51 9.01 6.54 5.83
C GLU A 51 9.02 6.00 4.39
N ASN A 52 8.06 5.15 4.05
CA ASN A 52 7.92 4.61 2.70
C ASN A 52 7.51 5.68 1.69
N GLU A 53 6.59 6.58 2.04
CA GLU A 53 6.21 7.70 1.18
C GLU A 53 7.39 8.67 0.99
N HIS A 54 8.14 8.99 2.04
CA HIS A 54 9.36 9.80 1.91
C HIS A 54 10.40 9.14 1.01
N LEU A 55 10.59 7.82 1.13
CA LEU A 55 11.52 7.08 0.29
C LEU A 55 11.08 7.07 -1.18
N LYS A 56 9.78 6.93 -1.46
CA LYS A 56 9.23 7.03 -2.83
C LYS A 56 9.51 8.39 -3.45
N VAL A 57 9.27 9.48 -2.72
CA VAL A 57 9.56 10.85 -3.20
C VAL A 57 11.05 10.99 -3.50
N ALA A 58 11.92 10.54 -2.60
CA ALA A 58 13.37 10.57 -2.83
C ALA A 58 13.81 9.74 -4.06
N MET A 59 13.13 8.61 -4.33
CA MET A 59 13.37 7.79 -5.52
C MET A 59 12.98 8.53 -6.80
N LEU A 60 11.80 9.18 -6.82
CA LEU A 60 11.35 9.99 -7.97
C LEU A 60 12.32 11.15 -8.25
N ASP A 61 12.72 11.89 -7.22
CA ASP A 61 13.69 12.98 -7.34
C ASP A 61 15.06 12.50 -7.81
N ALA A 62 15.49 11.32 -7.37
CA ALA A 62 16.74 10.72 -7.83
C ALA A 62 16.66 10.31 -9.31
N MET A 63 15.56 9.70 -9.76
CA MET A 63 15.35 9.36 -11.17
C MET A 63 15.27 10.61 -12.05
N ALA A 64 14.56 11.65 -11.61
CA ALA A 64 14.44 12.92 -12.33
C ALA A 64 15.82 13.61 -12.47
N ARG A 65 16.63 13.62 -11.40
CA ARG A 65 18.00 14.17 -11.45
C ARG A 65 18.95 13.36 -12.33
N LYS A 66 18.76 12.04 -12.38
CA LYS A 66 19.59 11.17 -13.23
C LYS A 66 19.24 11.37 -14.72
N GLY A 67 17.98 11.60 -15.04
CA GLY A 67 17.51 11.95 -16.39
C GLY A 67 17.58 10.83 -17.42
N GLU A 68 17.95 9.62 -17.02
CA GLU A 68 18.02 8.43 -17.87
C GLU A 68 17.34 7.23 -17.20
N PRO A 69 16.81 6.27 -17.98
CA PRO A 69 16.27 5.03 -17.44
C PRO A 69 17.32 4.29 -16.60
N THR A 70 16.95 3.92 -15.38
CA THR A 70 17.87 3.33 -14.40
C THR A 70 17.33 2.03 -13.84
N THR A 71 18.22 1.10 -13.49
CA THR A 71 17.87 -0.08 -12.70
C THR A 71 17.71 0.28 -11.22
N ILE A 72 17.05 -0.58 -10.45
CA ILE A 72 16.93 -0.42 -8.98
C ILE A 72 18.32 -0.37 -8.32
N LYS A 73 19.25 -1.22 -8.77
CA LYS A 73 20.60 -1.27 -8.18
C LYS A 73 21.35 0.05 -8.39
N GLU A 74 21.30 0.59 -9.60
CA GLU A 74 21.91 1.88 -9.92
C GLU A 74 21.25 3.03 -9.16
N LEU A 75 19.92 3.00 -9.02
CA LEU A 75 19.18 4.01 -8.26
C LEU A 75 19.59 4.00 -6.79
N MET A 76 19.68 2.81 -6.17
CA MET A 76 20.12 2.67 -4.78
C MET A 76 21.54 3.21 -4.57
N VAL A 77 22.46 2.93 -5.51
CA VAL A 77 23.83 3.46 -5.46
C VAL A 77 23.82 4.98 -5.62
N PHE A 78 23.06 5.52 -6.57
CA PHE A 78 22.94 6.96 -6.80
C PHE A 78 22.37 7.72 -5.59
N MET A 79 21.42 7.10 -4.89
CA MET A 79 20.84 7.63 -3.66
C MET A 79 21.73 7.46 -2.43
N GLY A 80 22.85 6.73 -2.53
CA GLY A 80 23.73 6.42 -1.40
C GLY A 80 23.07 5.52 -0.35
N LEU A 81 22.12 4.67 -0.74
CA LEU A 81 21.41 3.80 0.19
C LEU A 81 22.30 2.64 0.62
N ASP A 82 22.45 2.48 1.93
CA ASP A 82 23.10 1.32 2.54
C ASP A 82 22.19 0.08 2.45
N PRO A 83 22.59 -1.00 1.76
CA PRO A 83 21.82 -2.23 1.66
C PRO A 83 21.52 -2.90 3.02
N MET A 84 22.31 -2.62 4.05
CA MET A 84 22.08 -3.11 5.42
C MET A 84 20.92 -2.38 6.10
N GLN A 85 20.65 -1.13 5.71
CA GLN A 85 19.57 -0.30 6.28
C GLN A 85 18.31 -0.31 5.41
N THR A 86 18.49 -0.33 4.08
CA THR A 86 17.40 -0.35 3.11
C THR A 86 17.59 -1.51 2.14
N SER A 87 16.81 -2.58 2.33
CA SER A 87 16.91 -3.76 1.49
C SER A 87 16.42 -3.50 0.06
N SER A 88 17.05 -4.16 -0.91
CA SER A 88 16.63 -4.12 -2.32
C SER A 88 15.19 -4.61 -2.53
N GLN A 89 14.71 -5.52 -1.69
CA GLN A 89 13.33 -5.99 -1.68
C GLN A 89 12.35 -4.87 -1.33
N LYS A 90 12.68 -4.05 -0.32
CA LYS A 90 11.87 -2.87 0.05
C LYS A 90 11.79 -1.89 -1.12
N VAL A 91 12.94 -1.53 -1.71
CA VAL A 91 13.00 -0.60 -2.86
C VAL A 91 12.23 -1.15 -4.05
N SER A 92 12.35 -2.45 -4.35
CA SER A 92 11.61 -3.11 -5.43
C SER A 92 10.09 -3.08 -5.21
N ALA A 93 9.64 -3.29 -3.97
CA ALA A 93 8.22 -3.23 -3.64
C ALA A 93 7.66 -1.81 -3.80
N LEU A 94 8.40 -0.78 -3.34
CA LEU A 94 8.02 0.62 -3.49
C LEU A 94 8.04 1.05 -4.96
N MET A 95 9.04 0.63 -5.73
CA MET A 95 9.10 0.90 -7.18
C MET A 95 7.88 0.30 -7.90
N THR A 96 7.47 -0.90 -7.52
CA THR A 96 6.25 -1.53 -8.07
C THR A 96 4.99 -0.72 -7.74
N GLN A 97 4.93 -0.11 -6.55
CA GLN A 97 3.82 0.78 -6.19
C GLN A 97 3.80 2.02 -7.07
N LEU A 98 4.97 2.64 -7.32
CA LEU A 98 5.10 3.80 -8.20
C LEU A 98 4.73 3.51 -9.66
N VAL A 99 5.05 2.31 -10.15
CA VAL A 99 4.60 1.85 -11.47
C VAL A 99 3.08 1.69 -11.50
N LYS A 100 2.48 1.16 -10.43
CA LYS A 100 1.02 0.98 -10.34
C LYS A 100 0.25 2.29 -10.22
N SER A 101 0.82 3.31 -9.58
CA SER A 101 0.23 4.66 -9.51
C SER A 101 0.43 5.45 -10.81
N GLY A 102 1.34 5.02 -11.68
CA GLY A 102 1.65 5.69 -12.94
C GLY A 102 2.71 6.78 -12.83
N ASP A 103 3.38 6.92 -11.68
CA ASP A 103 4.45 7.90 -11.48
C ASP A 103 5.77 7.48 -12.17
N VAL A 104 5.91 6.19 -12.46
CA VAL A 104 7.11 5.59 -13.03
C VAL A 104 6.74 4.68 -14.20
N GLU A 105 7.47 4.85 -15.30
CA GLU A 105 7.45 3.92 -16.43
C GLU A 105 8.50 2.83 -16.23
N ARG A 106 8.13 1.60 -16.60
CA ARG A 106 9.03 0.44 -16.58
C ARG A 106 9.22 -0.08 -17.99
N ASP A 107 10.47 -0.20 -18.40
CA ASP A 107 10.86 -0.84 -19.65
C ASP A 107 11.77 -2.05 -19.38
N VAL A 108 11.75 -3.05 -20.26
CA VAL A 108 12.58 -4.26 -20.13
C VAL A 108 13.45 -4.41 -21.36
N VAL A 109 14.74 -4.15 -21.20
CA VAL A 109 15.75 -4.26 -22.24
C VAL A 109 16.65 -5.45 -21.94
N LYS A 110 16.70 -6.43 -22.85
CA LYS A 110 17.54 -7.65 -22.70
C LYS A 110 17.38 -8.33 -21.33
N HIS A 111 16.12 -8.52 -20.89
CA HIS A 111 15.76 -9.10 -19.59
C HIS A 111 16.11 -8.27 -18.34
N VAL A 112 16.59 -7.03 -18.51
CA VAL A 112 16.88 -6.11 -17.41
C VAL A 112 15.79 -5.04 -17.36
N ALA A 113 15.23 -4.81 -16.16
CA ALA A 113 14.21 -3.80 -15.95
C ALA A 113 14.83 -2.43 -15.67
N TYR A 114 14.44 -1.44 -16.47
CA TYR A 114 14.80 -0.04 -16.33
C TYR A 114 13.55 0.77 -15.99
N PHE A 115 13.77 1.84 -15.22
CA PHE A 115 12.72 2.68 -14.68
C PHE A 115 13.04 4.15 -14.94
N LYS A 116 12.04 4.93 -15.31
CA LYS A 116 12.13 6.39 -15.43
C LYS A 116 10.85 7.05 -14.94
N VAL A 117 10.92 8.33 -14.57
CA VAL A 117 9.72 9.10 -14.21
C VAL A 117 8.78 9.14 -15.42
N ALA A 118 7.48 8.92 -15.18
CA ALA A 118 6.49 8.94 -16.25
C ALA A 118 6.40 10.32 -16.89
N GLY A 119 6.39 10.37 -18.23
CA GLY A 119 6.35 11.63 -18.98
C GLY A 119 7.63 12.49 -18.89
N ALA A 120 8.73 11.96 -18.36
CA ALA A 120 10.06 12.56 -18.43
C ALA A 120 10.83 12.17 -19.71
#